data_AF-A0A949LBR7-F1
#
_entry.id   AF-A0A949LBR7-F1
#
_cell.length_a   1.000
_cell.length_b   1.000
_cell.length_c   1.000
_cell.angle_alpha   90.00
_cell.angle_beta   90.00
_cell.angle_gamma   90.00
#
_symmetry.space_group_name_H-M   'P 1'
#
loop_
_entity.id
_entity.type
_entity.pdbx_description
1 polymer ?
#
loop_
_entity_poly.entity_id
_entity_poly.type
_entity_poly.pdbx_seq_one_letter_code
_entity_poly.pdbx_strand_id
1 'polypeptide(L)'
;MNKKLSQIALQLGNEVEKQGRTSLDYSNLQSDYTSQQSKLRDIELEYGKLEAFFQSQSEQLLSQGDAAQKLQTLLEESNAKQHSAERENHAFKTELTENKIQQQDLLSRLNSAVDHLGLERESLLKEKELGAQLDKHAKGEEVKAQQIDIKYQEQNQQLRRIQEQYDALQVQFASVSSEYTELKTSLSEREKNHQQQLDQFGEQKATLKKEFENLANKIFEEKGRSFTDTSSASIEILLKPFREQIDGFQSRINAIHDESLKGNTTLNAEIKKVLEVGLKMGDDASNLTSALKGNSQQRGAWGEAQLKRTLEMSGLIEDAHYEAQSSFKDLAGKQKQTDYLIKLPDEKHIIIDSKVSLLAYDKSVSATNEEVQNLAMSEHVKAVKSHIDDLASKDYTNLVGMRSPSFVLMFMPIE
;
A
#
# COMPACT_ATOMS: atom_id res chain seq x y z
N MET A 1 -103.36 154.94 -106.85
CA MET A 1 -104.69 154.33 -106.58
C MET A 1 -104.46 153.18 -105.59
N ASN A 2 -104.18 153.42 -104.31
CA ASN A 2 -104.94 154.21 -103.33
C ASN A 2 -106.24 153.48 -102.91
N LYS A 3 -106.14 152.71 -101.80
CA LYS A 3 -107.18 152.30 -100.80
C LYS A 3 -107.06 150.90 -100.14
N LYS A 4 -105.97 150.14 -100.32
CA LYS A 4 -105.65 148.94 -99.46
C LYS A 4 -104.19 148.87 -98.97
N LEU A 5 -103.59 150.04 -98.75
CA LEU A 5 -102.34 150.28 -98.02
C LEU A 5 -102.58 150.59 -96.52
N SER A 6 -103.69 150.13 -95.91
CA SER A 6 -104.03 150.44 -94.50
C SER A 6 -104.50 149.23 -93.65
N GLN A 7 -104.29 147.99 -94.11
CA GLN A 7 -104.47 146.78 -93.27
C GLN A 7 -103.20 145.92 -93.19
N ILE A 8 -102.06 146.57 -93.46
CA ILE A 8 -100.70 146.11 -93.16
C ILE A 8 -100.22 146.65 -91.78
N ALA A 9 -101.05 147.33 -90.97
CA ALA A 9 -100.57 148.05 -89.78
C ALA A 9 -101.19 147.68 -88.41
N LEU A 10 -102.12 146.71 -88.28
CA LEU A 10 -102.76 146.42 -86.97
C LEU A 10 -102.78 144.95 -86.49
N GLN A 11 -102.23 144.00 -87.24
CA GLN A 11 -102.09 142.59 -86.80
C GLN A 11 -100.71 142.01 -87.07
N LEU A 12 -99.73 142.91 -87.24
CA LEU A 12 -98.29 142.67 -87.23
C LEU A 12 -97.64 143.17 -85.91
N GLY A 13 -98.44 143.33 -84.85
CA GLY A 13 -98.02 143.92 -83.58
C GLY A 13 -98.10 143.04 -82.33
N ASN A 14 -98.69 141.83 -82.38
CA ASN A 14 -99.10 141.15 -81.12
C ASN A 14 -98.83 139.65 -80.96
N GLU A 15 -97.97 138.99 -81.75
CA GLU A 15 -97.44 137.67 -81.31
C GLU A 15 -96.07 137.27 -81.89
N VAL A 16 -95.27 138.27 -82.26
CA VAL A 16 -93.80 138.16 -82.41
C VAL A 16 -93.12 137.90 -81.04
N GLU A 17 -93.87 137.89 -79.93
CA GLU A 17 -93.41 137.47 -78.59
C GLU A 17 -93.57 135.97 -78.25
N LYS A 18 -94.31 135.18 -79.04
CA LYS A 18 -94.39 133.71 -78.82
C LYS A 18 -93.33 132.90 -79.57
N GLN A 19 -92.52 133.54 -80.41
CA GLN A 19 -91.36 132.93 -81.08
C GLN A 19 -90.06 132.98 -80.25
N GLY A 20 -90.06 133.52 -79.02
CA GLY A 20 -88.86 133.63 -78.18
C GLY A 20 -88.78 132.72 -76.95
N ARG A 21 -89.91 132.22 -76.41
CA ARG A 21 -89.95 131.48 -75.12
C ARG A 21 -90.00 129.96 -75.24
N THR A 22 -90.51 129.41 -76.34
CA THR A 22 -90.67 127.95 -76.52
C THR A 22 -89.41 127.22 -77.03
N SER A 23 -88.40 127.96 -77.51
CA SER A 23 -87.09 127.38 -77.90
C SER A 23 -86.13 127.22 -76.71
N LEU A 24 -86.33 127.95 -75.61
CA LEU A 24 -85.47 127.89 -74.43
C LEU A 24 -85.85 126.72 -73.51
N ASP A 25 -87.14 126.40 -73.40
CA ASP A 25 -87.64 125.29 -72.58
C ASP A 25 -87.31 123.91 -73.16
N TYR A 26 -87.26 123.75 -74.49
CA TYR A 26 -86.90 122.46 -75.10
C TYR A 26 -85.41 122.14 -74.90
N SER A 27 -84.53 123.14 -74.94
CA SER A 27 -83.09 122.95 -74.68
C SER A 27 -82.81 122.68 -73.20
N ASN A 28 -83.55 123.30 -72.28
CA ASN A 28 -83.42 123.05 -70.84
C ASN A 28 -83.97 121.67 -70.45
N LEU A 29 -85.10 121.24 -71.02
CA LEU A 29 -85.66 119.91 -70.79
C LEU A 29 -84.78 118.81 -71.39
N GLN A 30 -84.17 119.06 -72.55
CA GLN A 30 -83.23 118.13 -73.16
C GLN A 30 -81.93 118.03 -72.34
N SER A 31 -81.43 119.16 -71.81
CA SER A 31 -80.29 119.19 -70.88
C SER A 31 -80.60 118.42 -69.58
N ASP A 32 -81.77 118.63 -68.97
CA ASP A 32 -82.21 117.91 -67.77
C ASP A 32 -82.44 116.42 -68.05
N TYR A 33 -82.95 116.05 -69.22
CA TYR A 33 -83.09 114.65 -69.63
C TYR A 33 -81.72 113.98 -69.80
N THR A 34 -80.74 114.63 -70.42
CA THR A 34 -79.35 114.12 -70.45
C THR A 34 -78.69 114.07 -69.08
N SER A 35 -78.98 115.02 -68.19
CA SER A 35 -78.49 115.05 -66.81
C SER A 35 -79.09 113.92 -65.96
N GLN A 36 -80.39 113.67 -66.08
CA GLN A 36 -81.09 112.55 -65.45
C GLN A 36 -80.63 111.21 -66.03
N GLN A 37 -80.41 111.09 -67.35
CA GLN A 37 -79.83 109.89 -67.95
C GLN A 37 -78.39 109.65 -67.50
N SER A 38 -77.58 110.70 -67.34
CA SER A 38 -76.23 110.61 -66.76
C SER A 38 -76.28 110.09 -65.32
N LYS A 39 -77.16 110.65 -64.47
CA LYS A 39 -77.33 110.20 -63.08
C LYS A 39 -77.88 108.78 -63.00
N LEU A 40 -78.80 108.40 -63.88
CA LEU A 40 -79.32 107.04 -63.95
C LEU A 40 -78.20 106.05 -64.34
N ARG A 41 -77.39 106.43 -65.34
CA ARG A 41 -76.22 105.64 -65.77
C ARG A 41 -75.15 105.53 -64.69
N ASP A 42 -74.93 106.58 -63.91
CA ASP A 42 -74.01 106.56 -62.76
C ASP A 42 -74.53 105.66 -61.64
N ILE A 43 -75.84 105.67 -61.37
CA ILE A 43 -76.48 104.76 -60.40
C ILE A 43 -76.44 103.31 -60.90
N GLU A 44 -76.67 103.05 -62.19
CA GLU A 44 -76.54 101.72 -62.80
C GLU A 44 -75.08 101.22 -62.73
N LEU A 45 -74.10 102.11 -62.91
CA LEU A 45 -72.68 101.79 -62.74
C LEU A 45 -72.33 101.49 -61.28
N GLU A 46 -72.81 102.29 -60.33
CA GLU A 46 -72.62 102.03 -58.89
C GLU A 46 -73.31 100.74 -58.46
N TYR A 47 -74.52 100.46 -58.96
CA TYR A 47 -75.23 99.21 -58.71
C TYR A 47 -74.46 98.01 -59.28
N GLY A 48 -73.96 98.11 -60.52
CA GLY A 48 -73.14 97.06 -61.12
C GLY A 48 -71.80 96.83 -60.41
N LYS A 49 -71.16 97.88 -59.88
CA LYS A 49 -69.98 97.75 -59.01
C LYS A 49 -70.32 97.06 -57.68
N LEU A 50 -71.45 97.44 -57.08
CA LEU A 50 -71.90 96.87 -55.81
C LEU A 50 -72.29 95.40 -55.98
N GLU A 51 -72.97 95.06 -57.07
CA GLU A 51 -73.31 93.69 -57.46
C GLU A 51 -72.06 92.86 -57.72
N ALA A 52 -71.09 93.39 -58.48
CA ALA A 52 -69.79 92.74 -58.68
C ALA A 52 -69.00 92.58 -57.36
N PHE A 53 -69.08 93.54 -56.45
CA PHE A 53 -68.47 93.44 -55.12
C PHE A 53 -69.13 92.34 -54.28
N PHE A 54 -70.46 92.27 -54.23
CA PHE A 54 -71.16 91.21 -53.50
C PHE A 54 -70.95 89.83 -54.12
N GLN A 55 -70.87 89.73 -55.45
CA GLN A 55 -70.55 88.50 -56.16
C GLN A 55 -69.11 88.05 -55.84
N SER A 56 -68.14 88.96 -55.88
CA SER A 56 -66.76 88.73 -55.45
C SER A 56 -66.66 88.27 -53.99
N GLN A 57 -67.40 88.92 -53.07
CA GLN A 57 -67.41 88.53 -51.65
C GLN A 57 -68.08 87.16 -51.43
N SER A 58 -69.14 86.86 -52.18
CA SER A 58 -69.81 85.56 -52.13
C SER A 58 -68.89 84.45 -52.62
N GLU A 59 -68.19 84.64 -53.74
CA GLU A 59 -67.17 83.69 -54.24
C GLU A 59 -66.03 83.51 -53.23
N GLN A 60 -65.59 84.58 -52.58
CA GLN A 60 -64.56 84.51 -51.55
C GLN A 60 -65.03 83.71 -50.32
N LEU A 61 -66.26 83.92 -49.85
CA LEU A 61 -66.85 83.15 -48.74
C LEU A 61 -67.06 81.67 -49.11
N LEU A 62 -67.49 81.37 -50.34
CA LEU A 62 -67.57 80.01 -50.87
C LEU A 62 -66.19 79.34 -50.89
N SER A 63 -65.16 80.03 -51.38
CA SER A 63 -63.79 79.51 -51.40
C SER A 63 -63.22 79.26 -49.99
N GLN A 64 -63.56 80.10 -49.01
CA GLN A 64 -63.19 79.91 -47.60
C GLN A 64 -63.97 78.75 -46.98
N GLY A 65 -65.25 78.57 -47.33
CA GLY A 65 -66.05 77.41 -46.94
C GLY A 65 -65.45 76.11 -47.47
N ASP A 66 -65.07 76.07 -48.75
CA ASP A 66 -64.39 74.94 -49.38
C ASP A 66 -63.03 74.65 -48.73
N ALA A 67 -62.27 75.70 -48.39
CA ALA A 67 -60.99 75.56 -47.68
C ALA A 67 -61.17 75.03 -46.25
N ALA A 68 -62.19 75.50 -45.51
CA ALA A 68 -62.53 75.00 -44.19
C ALA A 68 -62.97 73.53 -44.25
N GLN A 69 -63.74 73.15 -45.26
CA GLN A 69 -64.17 71.76 -45.46
C GLN A 69 -62.99 70.83 -45.81
N LYS A 70 -62.03 71.32 -46.62
CA LYS A 70 -60.75 70.63 -46.86
C LYS A 70 -59.90 70.49 -45.60
N LEU A 71 -59.82 71.53 -44.78
CA LEU A 71 -59.10 71.46 -43.50
C LEU A 71 -59.77 70.50 -42.52
N GLN A 72 -61.10 70.46 -42.50
CA GLN A 72 -61.86 69.54 -41.65
C GLN A 72 -61.66 68.08 -42.08
N THR A 73 -61.72 67.79 -43.38
CA THR A 73 -61.43 66.44 -43.90
C THR A 73 -59.98 66.04 -43.64
N LEU A 74 -58.99 66.92 -43.81
CA LEU A 74 -57.60 66.65 -43.44
C LEU A 74 -57.41 66.42 -41.94
N LEU A 75 -58.14 67.15 -41.08
CA LEU A 75 -58.12 66.95 -39.64
C LEU A 75 -58.73 65.59 -39.25
N GLU A 76 -59.84 65.21 -39.88
CA GLU A 76 -60.47 63.88 -39.71
C GLU A 76 -59.53 62.75 -40.15
N GLU A 77 -58.87 62.89 -41.30
CA GLU A 77 -57.85 61.96 -41.78
C GLU A 77 -56.64 61.87 -40.84
N SER A 78 -56.18 63.00 -40.32
CA SER A 78 -55.07 63.06 -39.35
C SER A 78 -55.44 62.39 -38.03
N ASN A 79 -56.65 62.65 -37.52
CA ASN A 79 -57.17 62.02 -36.30
C ASN A 79 -57.35 60.51 -36.50
N ALA A 80 -57.83 60.07 -37.67
CA ALA A 80 -57.94 58.65 -38.00
C ALA A 80 -56.56 57.97 -38.03
N LYS A 81 -55.55 58.61 -38.64
CA LYS A 81 -54.16 58.12 -38.63
C LYS A 81 -53.57 58.07 -37.22
N GLN A 82 -53.80 59.09 -36.39
CA GLN A 82 -53.35 59.13 -35.00
C GLN A 82 -53.97 57.98 -34.20
N HIS A 83 -55.29 57.78 -34.29
CA HIS A 83 -55.95 56.68 -33.59
C HIS A 83 -55.48 55.30 -34.08
N SER A 84 -55.19 55.14 -35.37
CA SER A 84 -54.59 53.90 -35.89
C SER A 84 -53.21 53.66 -35.28
N ALA A 85 -52.35 54.68 -35.26
CA ALA A 85 -51.02 54.60 -34.66
C ALA A 85 -51.07 54.35 -33.14
N GLU A 86 -52.02 54.95 -32.43
CA GLU A 86 -52.25 54.70 -30.99
C GLU A 86 -52.67 53.26 -30.73
N ARG A 87 -53.55 52.68 -31.58
CA ARG A 87 -53.95 51.28 -31.49
C ARG A 87 -52.78 50.34 -31.74
N GLU A 88 -51.98 50.59 -32.77
CA GLU A 88 -50.76 49.81 -33.05
C GLU A 88 -49.77 49.92 -31.90
N ASN A 89 -49.52 51.11 -31.36
CA ASN A 89 -48.63 51.31 -30.21
C ASN A 89 -49.12 50.56 -28.97
N HIS A 90 -50.43 50.58 -28.71
CA HIS A 90 -51.03 49.80 -27.64
C HIS A 90 -50.84 48.30 -27.86
N ALA A 91 -51.07 47.80 -29.07
CA ALA A 91 -50.86 46.39 -29.41
C ALA A 91 -49.39 45.97 -29.19
N PHE A 92 -48.42 46.76 -29.67
CA PHE A 92 -47.00 46.52 -29.45
C PHE A 92 -46.62 46.56 -27.96
N LYS A 93 -47.21 47.48 -27.18
CA LYS A 93 -46.97 47.52 -25.72
C LYS A 93 -47.49 46.26 -25.05
N THR A 94 -48.68 45.79 -25.41
CA THR A 94 -49.24 44.54 -24.87
C THR A 94 -48.34 43.35 -25.22
N GLU A 95 -47.93 43.21 -26.48
CA GLU A 95 -47.01 42.16 -26.91
C GLU A 95 -45.66 42.22 -26.19
N LEU A 96 -45.11 43.42 -25.99
CA LEU A 96 -43.88 43.62 -25.23
C LEU A 96 -44.04 43.19 -23.76
N THR A 97 -45.18 43.49 -23.14
CA THR A 97 -45.46 43.04 -21.77
C THR A 97 -45.61 41.52 -21.68
N GLU A 98 -46.28 40.90 -22.63
CA GLU A 98 -46.42 39.44 -22.70
C GLU A 98 -45.06 38.76 -22.87
N ASN A 99 -44.24 39.25 -23.80
CA ASN A 99 -42.88 38.74 -24.02
C ASN A 99 -41.99 38.90 -22.76
N LYS A 100 -42.10 40.01 -22.02
CA LYS A 100 -41.39 40.19 -20.75
C LYS A 100 -41.82 39.18 -19.69
N ILE A 101 -43.12 38.90 -19.59
CA ILE A 101 -43.66 37.89 -18.66
C ILE A 101 -43.15 36.50 -19.04
N GLN A 102 -43.20 36.14 -20.34
CA GLN A 102 -42.66 34.87 -20.82
C GLN A 102 -41.17 34.73 -20.54
N GLN A 103 -40.38 35.79 -20.75
CA GLN A 103 -38.95 35.80 -20.43
C GLN A 103 -38.69 35.59 -18.93
N GLN A 104 -39.48 36.24 -18.06
CA GLN A 104 -39.37 36.04 -16.61
C GLN A 104 -39.75 34.61 -16.18
N ASP A 105 -40.80 34.03 -16.77
CA ASP A 105 -41.18 32.64 -16.52
C ASP A 105 -40.07 31.66 -16.97
N LEU A 106 -39.52 31.87 -18.16
CA LEU A 106 -38.39 31.09 -18.68
C LEU A 106 -37.16 31.19 -17.77
N LEU A 107 -36.82 32.38 -17.27
CA LEU A 107 -35.71 32.59 -16.34
C LEU A 107 -35.97 31.88 -15.00
N SER A 108 -37.21 31.93 -14.49
CA SER A 108 -37.60 31.22 -13.27
C SER A 108 -37.45 29.70 -13.43
N ARG A 109 -37.93 29.14 -14.54
CA ARG A 109 -37.79 27.71 -14.85
C ARG A 109 -36.33 27.30 -15.01
N LEU A 110 -35.52 28.14 -15.66
CA LEU A 110 -34.09 27.89 -15.83
C LEU A 110 -33.37 27.86 -14.48
N ASN A 111 -33.65 28.82 -13.59
CA ASN A 111 -33.07 28.85 -12.25
C ASN A 111 -33.46 27.60 -11.45
N SER A 112 -34.73 27.22 -11.44
CA SER A 112 -35.18 25.99 -10.78
C SER A 112 -34.51 24.73 -11.34
N ALA A 113 -34.31 24.66 -12.67
CA ALA A 113 -33.60 23.53 -13.28
C ALA A 113 -32.12 23.50 -12.88
N VAL A 114 -31.45 24.66 -12.79
CA VAL A 114 -30.06 24.78 -12.31
C VAL A 114 -29.95 24.34 -10.85
N ASP A 115 -30.90 24.75 -10.00
CA ASP A 115 -30.93 24.33 -8.59
C ASP A 115 -31.13 22.81 -8.46
N HIS A 116 -32.06 22.24 -9.24
CA HIS A 116 -32.27 20.79 -9.28
C HIS A 116 -31.02 20.03 -9.73
N LEU A 117 -30.35 20.47 -10.80
CA LEU A 117 -29.10 19.88 -11.26
C LEU A 117 -27.97 20.03 -10.23
N GLY A 118 -27.95 21.12 -9.48
CA GLY A 118 -27.04 21.34 -8.36
C GLY A 118 -27.22 20.31 -7.26
N LEU A 119 -28.46 20.07 -6.84
CA LEU A 119 -28.82 19.07 -5.83
C LEU A 119 -28.51 17.64 -6.29
N GLU A 120 -28.84 17.30 -7.54
CA GLU A 120 -28.56 15.99 -8.12
C GLU A 120 -27.04 15.73 -8.20
N ARG A 121 -26.26 16.73 -8.61
CA ARG A 121 -24.81 16.66 -8.62
C ARG A 121 -24.24 16.45 -7.22
N GLU A 122 -24.76 17.14 -6.20
CA GLU A 122 -24.32 16.96 -4.82
C GLU A 122 -24.63 15.54 -4.30
N SER A 123 -25.80 15.01 -4.65
CA SER A 123 -26.18 13.62 -4.33
C SER A 123 -25.24 12.61 -5.00
N LEU A 124 -24.95 12.79 -6.29
CA LEU A 124 -24.03 11.93 -7.05
C LEU A 124 -22.60 11.98 -6.49
N LEU A 125 -22.14 13.14 -6.02
CA LEU A 125 -20.84 13.27 -5.37
C LEU A 125 -20.79 12.47 -4.06
N LYS A 126 -21.83 12.57 -3.22
CA LYS A 126 -21.95 11.79 -1.98
C LYS A 126 -21.99 10.28 -2.24
N GLU A 127 -22.73 9.85 -3.26
CA GLU A 127 -22.80 8.43 -3.65
C GLU A 127 -21.45 7.93 -4.16
N LYS A 128 -20.73 8.72 -4.95
CA LYS A 128 -19.38 8.40 -5.42
C LYS A 128 -18.37 8.32 -4.28
N GLU A 129 -18.43 9.23 -3.32
CA GLU A 129 -17.59 9.19 -2.12
C GLU A 129 -17.87 7.96 -1.28
N LEU A 130 -19.15 7.61 -1.08
CA LEU A 130 -19.56 6.40 -0.36
C LEU A 130 -19.07 5.14 -1.10
N GLY A 131 -19.21 5.08 -2.42
CA GLY A 131 -18.70 3.98 -3.25
C GLY A 131 -17.18 3.83 -3.13
N ALA A 132 -16.43 4.93 -3.14
CA ALA A 132 -14.98 4.89 -2.95
C ALA A 132 -14.57 4.42 -1.53
N GLN A 133 -15.33 4.79 -0.50
CA GLN A 133 -15.10 4.30 0.87
C GLN A 133 -15.40 2.81 0.99
N LEU A 134 -16.50 2.34 0.40
CA LEU A 134 -16.87 0.93 0.37
C LEU A 134 -15.83 0.09 -0.38
N ASP A 135 -15.34 0.54 -1.53
CA ASP A 135 -14.30 -0.16 -2.29
C ASP A 135 -12.99 -0.25 -1.49
N LYS A 136 -12.59 0.83 -0.82
CA LYS A 136 -11.44 0.82 0.09
C LYS A 136 -11.62 -0.16 1.24
N HIS A 137 -12.82 -0.22 1.85
CA HIS A 137 -13.11 -1.15 2.93
C HIS A 137 -13.11 -2.61 2.42
N ALA A 138 -13.74 -2.88 1.26
CA ALA A 138 -13.76 -4.18 0.63
C ALA A 138 -12.35 -4.69 0.32
N LYS A 139 -11.49 -3.83 -0.23
CA LYS A 139 -10.06 -4.13 -0.47
C LYS A 139 -9.32 -4.44 0.83
N GLY A 140 -9.61 -3.68 1.89
CA GLY A 140 -9.03 -3.91 3.22
C GLY A 140 -9.43 -5.25 3.81
N GLU A 141 -10.70 -5.64 3.70
CA GLU A 141 -11.20 -6.94 4.15
C GLU A 141 -10.66 -8.09 3.30
N GLU A 142 -10.52 -7.91 1.99
CA GLU A 142 -9.91 -8.90 1.09
C GLU A 142 -8.45 -9.20 1.48
N VAL A 143 -7.66 -8.16 1.76
CA VAL A 143 -6.27 -8.32 2.22
C VAL A 143 -6.22 -9.03 3.58
N LYS A 144 -7.12 -8.70 4.51
CA LYS A 144 -7.20 -9.40 5.81
C LYS A 144 -7.55 -10.89 5.62
N ALA A 145 -8.49 -11.20 4.72
CA ALA A 145 -8.88 -12.57 4.43
C ALA A 145 -7.69 -13.36 3.83
N GLN A 146 -6.96 -12.77 2.89
CA GLN A 146 -5.74 -13.37 2.33
C GLN A 146 -4.65 -13.60 3.40
N GLN A 147 -4.45 -12.65 4.32
CA GLN A 147 -3.51 -12.81 5.43
C GLN A 147 -3.92 -13.93 6.38
N ILE A 148 -5.23 -14.09 6.66
CA ILE A 148 -5.75 -15.18 7.49
C ILE A 148 -5.52 -16.53 6.79
N ASP A 149 -5.74 -16.61 5.47
CA ASP A 149 -5.52 -17.85 4.72
C ASP A 149 -4.05 -18.27 4.72
N ILE A 150 -3.12 -17.33 4.52
CA ILE A 150 -1.68 -17.58 4.63
C ILE A 150 -1.32 -18.11 6.03
N LYS A 151 -1.79 -17.44 7.10
CA LYS A 151 -1.54 -17.89 8.47
C LYS A 151 -2.12 -19.28 8.74
N TYR A 152 -3.30 -19.57 8.21
CA TYR A 152 -3.94 -20.88 8.35
C TYR A 152 -3.13 -21.97 7.63
N GLN A 153 -2.60 -21.68 6.44
CA GLN A 153 -1.72 -22.59 5.70
C GLN A 153 -0.40 -22.84 6.44
N GLU A 154 0.22 -21.81 7.01
CA GLU A 154 1.44 -21.92 7.82
C GLU A 154 1.20 -22.77 9.07
N GLN A 155 0.11 -22.54 9.80
CA GLN A 155 -0.27 -23.34 10.97
C GLN A 155 -0.51 -24.81 10.61
N ASN A 156 -1.20 -25.09 9.50
CA ASN A 156 -1.40 -26.45 9.03
C ASN A 156 -0.10 -27.14 8.59
N GLN A 157 0.87 -26.39 8.04
CA GLN A 157 2.21 -26.93 7.77
C GLN A 157 2.97 -27.25 9.06
N GLN A 158 2.91 -26.36 10.05
CA GLN A 158 3.52 -26.62 11.37
C GLN A 158 2.90 -27.84 12.05
N LEU A 159 1.56 -27.96 12.02
CA LEU A 159 0.85 -29.11 12.59
C LEU A 159 1.29 -30.42 11.93
N ARG A 160 1.43 -30.43 10.60
CA ARG A 160 1.95 -31.61 9.87
C ARG A 160 3.38 -31.96 10.26
N ARG A 161 4.28 -30.98 10.38
CA ARG A 161 5.66 -31.22 10.81
C ARG A 161 5.73 -31.79 12.24
N ILE A 162 4.90 -31.27 13.15
CA ILE A 162 4.82 -31.77 14.52
C ILE A 162 4.27 -33.21 14.52
N GLN A 163 3.26 -33.50 13.70
CA GLN A 163 2.71 -34.85 13.56
C GLN A 163 3.78 -35.83 13.05
N GLU A 164 4.54 -35.47 12.01
CA GLU A 164 5.63 -36.29 11.48
C GLU A 164 6.73 -36.53 12.51
N GLN A 165 7.10 -35.51 13.29
CA GLN A 165 8.07 -35.64 14.38
C GLN A 165 7.55 -36.53 15.50
N TYR A 166 6.26 -36.43 15.85
CA TYR A 166 5.63 -37.27 16.86
C TYR A 166 5.62 -38.73 16.43
N ASP A 167 5.22 -39.01 15.18
CA ASP A 167 5.19 -40.36 14.63
C ASP A 167 6.61 -40.96 14.57
N ALA A 168 7.61 -40.18 14.16
CA ALA A 168 9.01 -40.61 14.16
C ALA A 168 9.52 -40.91 15.58
N LEU A 169 9.19 -40.06 16.56
CA LEU A 169 9.57 -40.27 17.96
C LEU A 169 8.87 -41.50 18.55
N GLN A 170 7.62 -41.75 18.18
CA GLN A 170 6.87 -42.93 18.62
C GLN A 170 7.51 -44.23 18.08
N VAL A 171 7.97 -44.24 16.83
CA VAL A 171 8.71 -45.36 16.24
C VAL A 171 10.05 -45.58 16.97
N GLN A 172 10.80 -44.51 17.23
CA GLN A 172 12.06 -44.60 17.99
C GLN A 172 11.83 -45.13 19.40
N PHE A 173 10.80 -44.63 20.10
CA PHE A 173 10.44 -45.10 21.43
C PHE A 173 10.08 -46.59 21.44
N ALA A 174 9.34 -47.06 20.44
CA ALA A 174 9.01 -48.48 20.30
C ALA A 174 10.28 -49.34 20.09
N SER A 175 11.21 -48.89 19.25
CA SER A 175 12.49 -49.58 19.02
C SER A 175 13.31 -49.69 20.30
N VAL A 176 13.53 -48.55 20.98
CA VAL A 176 14.32 -48.48 22.21
C VAL A 176 13.66 -49.29 23.34
N SER A 177 12.33 -49.25 23.43
CA SER A 177 11.61 -50.07 24.41
C SER A 177 11.78 -51.56 24.14
N SER A 178 11.79 -51.99 22.87
CA SER A 178 12.03 -53.39 22.49
C SER A 178 13.45 -53.83 22.85
N GLU A 179 14.46 -53.03 22.49
CA GLU A 179 15.86 -53.29 22.82
C GLU A 179 16.07 -53.36 24.34
N TYR A 180 15.45 -52.46 25.09
CA TYR A 180 15.51 -52.46 26.54
C TYR A 180 14.90 -53.73 27.15
N THR A 181 13.76 -54.20 26.63
CA THR A 181 13.14 -55.45 27.09
C THR A 181 14.02 -56.66 26.78
N GLU A 182 14.63 -56.72 25.60
CA GLU A 182 15.55 -57.79 25.21
C GLU A 182 16.80 -57.80 26.09
N LEU A 183 17.44 -56.64 26.27
CA LEU A 183 18.63 -56.50 27.12
C LEU A 183 18.34 -56.87 28.57
N LYS A 184 17.21 -56.40 29.12
CA LYS A 184 16.78 -56.73 30.49
C LYS A 184 16.55 -58.23 30.67
N THR A 185 15.97 -58.89 29.66
CA THR A 185 15.71 -60.34 29.69
C THR A 185 17.02 -61.12 29.64
N SER A 186 17.92 -60.75 28.71
CA SER A 186 19.25 -61.36 28.59
C SER A 186 20.09 -61.20 29.86
N LEU A 187 20.05 -60.01 30.49
CA LEU A 187 20.75 -59.76 31.74
C LEU A 187 20.21 -60.63 32.88
N SER A 188 18.88 -60.71 33.03
CA SER A 188 18.23 -61.58 34.02
C SER A 188 18.59 -63.06 33.83
N GLU A 189 18.60 -63.56 32.58
CA GLU A 189 19.03 -64.93 32.28
C GLU A 189 20.50 -65.15 32.60
N ARG A 190 21.37 -64.19 32.28
CA ARG A 190 22.80 -64.27 32.57
C ARG A 190 23.08 -64.27 34.07
N GLU A 191 22.38 -63.43 34.84
CA GLU A 191 22.46 -63.42 36.31
C GLU A 191 22.01 -64.76 36.89
N LYS A 192 20.89 -65.32 36.41
CA LYS A 192 20.40 -66.63 36.85
C LYS A 192 21.39 -67.75 36.52
N ASN A 193 21.93 -67.77 35.31
CA ASN A 193 22.94 -68.76 34.91
C ASN A 193 24.23 -68.61 35.73
N HIS A 194 24.67 -67.38 36.00
CA HIS A 194 25.84 -67.13 36.83
C HIS A 194 25.63 -67.63 38.27
N GLN A 195 24.46 -67.38 38.84
CA GLN A 195 24.11 -67.89 40.17
C GLN A 195 24.13 -69.43 40.20
N GLN A 196 23.56 -70.08 39.19
CA GLN A 196 23.61 -71.55 39.08
C GLN A 196 25.05 -72.09 38.97
N GLN A 197 25.93 -71.40 38.24
CA GLN A 197 27.35 -71.77 38.16
C GLN A 197 28.05 -71.63 39.51
N LEU A 198 27.76 -70.58 40.29
CA LEU A 198 28.30 -70.40 41.63
C LEU A 198 27.83 -71.52 42.57
N ASP A 199 26.55 -71.89 42.50
CA ASP A 199 25.98 -72.98 43.30
C ASP A 199 26.63 -74.32 42.94
N GLN A 200 26.76 -74.63 41.64
CA GLN A 200 27.45 -75.83 41.16
C GLN A 200 28.92 -75.86 41.58
N PHE A 201 29.61 -74.73 41.53
CA PHE A 201 31.00 -74.63 41.99
C PHE A 201 31.10 -74.87 43.50
N GLY A 202 30.14 -74.37 44.28
CA GLY A 202 30.01 -74.65 45.71
C GLY A 202 29.82 -76.14 46.00
N GLU A 203 28.91 -76.80 45.28
CA GLU A 203 28.67 -78.25 45.38
C GLU A 203 29.89 -79.07 44.99
N GLN A 204 30.55 -78.74 43.86
CA GLN A 204 31.77 -79.40 43.42
C GLN A 204 32.87 -79.26 44.47
N LYS A 205 33.06 -78.06 45.03
CA LYS A 205 34.04 -77.82 46.11
C LYS A 205 33.73 -78.65 47.35
N ALA A 206 32.46 -78.79 47.73
CA ALA A 206 32.05 -79.61 48.86
C ALA A 206 32.32 -81.11 48.60
N THR A 207 31.99 -81.60 47.40
CA THR A 207 32.28 -82.97 46.97
C THR A 207 33.77 -83.25 46.94
N LEU A 208 34.57 -82.38 46.33
CA LEU A 208 36.04 -82.45 46.33
C LEU A 208 36.61 -82.46 47.75
N LYS A 209 36.08 -81.65 48.66
CA LYS A 209 36.49 -81.67 50.07
C LYS A 209 36.21 -83.03 50.71
N LYS A 210 35.03 -83.60 50.46
CA LYS A 210 34.66 -84.93 50.97
C LYS A 210 35.51 -86.06 50.36
N GLU A 211 35.77 -86.00 49.05
CA GLU A 211 36.68 -86.94 48.37
C GLU A 211 38.10 -86.81 48.91
N PHE A 212 38.57 -85.60 49.18
CA PHE A 212 39.86 -85.36 49.81
C PHE A 212 39.91 -85.91 51.24
N GLU A 213 38.89 -85.70 52.06
CA GLU A 213 38.78 -86.29 53.40
C GLU A 213 38.77 -87.83 53.34
N ASN A 214 38.02 -88.42 52.42
CA ASN A 214 37.98 -89.87 52.22
C ASN A 214 39.32 -90.42 51.72
N LEU A 215 39.95 -89.74 50.76
CA LEU A 215 41.26 -90.11 50.24
C LEU A 215 42.34 -89.97 51.31
N ALA A 216 42.31 -88.90 52.11
CA ALA A 216 43.20 -88.69 53.23
C ALA A 216 43.04 -89.80 54.28
N ASN A 217 41.81 -90.14 54.66
CA ASN A 217 41.53 -91.25 55.59
C ASN A 217 41.99 -92.59 55.02
N LYS A 218 41.73 -92.86 53.74
CA LYS A 218 42.15 -94.09 53.06
C LYS A 218 43.69 -94.18 52.96
N ILE A 219 44.36 -93.09 52.60
CA ILE A 219 45.82 -92.99 52.62
C ILE A 219 46.32 -93.18 54.06
N PHE A 220 45.68 -92.59 55.07
CA PHE A 220 46.08 -92.77 56.48
C PHE A 220 45.90 -94.21 56.97
N GLU A 221 44.86 -94.94 56.55
CA GLU A 221 44.65 -96.34 56.90
C GLU A 221 45.61 -97.27 56.13
N GLU A 222 45.76 -97.06 54.82
CA GLU A 222 46.62 -97.85 53.94
C GLU A 222 48.10 -97.59 54.26
N LYS A 223 48.47 -96.35 54.59
CA LYS A 223 49.80 -95.99 55.08
C LYS A 223 49.97 -96.28 56.57
N GLY A 224 48.95 -96.25 57.41
CA GLY A 224 49.05 -96.63 58.82
C GLY A 224 49.44 -98.10 59.01
N ARG A 225 49.03 -98.97 58.07
CA ARG A 225 49.49 -100.37 57.98
C ARG A 225 50.87 -100.54 57.33
N SER A 226 51.27 -99.65 56.42
CA SER A 226 52.59 -99.70 55.73
C SER A 226 53.69 -98.92 56.48
N PHE A 227 53.35 -98.00 57.37
CA PHE A 227 54.26 -97.13 58.10
C PHE A 227 55.02 -97.87 59.21
N THR A 228 54.47 -98.99 59.68
CA THR A 228 55.17 -99.87 60.63
C THR A 228 56.30 -100.68 59.99
N ASP A 229 56.34 -100.83 58.66
CA ASP A 229 57.26 -101.79 58.01
C ASP A 229 58.31 -101.21 57.05
N THR A 230 58.41 -99.91 56.77
CA THR A 230 59.53 -99.42 55.94
C THR A 230 59.90 -97.96 56.16
N SER A 231 61.03 -97.75 56.83
CA SER A 231 61.62 -96.46 57.22
C SER A 231 62.21 -95.66 56.04
N SER A 232 61.94 -94.36 56.06
CA SER A 232 62.66 -93.23 55.43
C SER A 232 62.80 -93.15 53.90
N ALA A 233 63.14 -94.24 53.19
CA ALA A 233 63.40 -94.18 51.73
C ALA A 233 62.12 -93.99 50.88
N SER A 234 60.97 -94.49 51.36
CA SER A 234 59.68 -94.37 50.66
C SER A 234 59.06 -92.97 50.77
N ILE A 235 59.47 -92.17 51.77
CA ILE A 235 58.94 -90.82 52.01
C ILE A 235 59.41 -89.85 50.91
N GLU A 236 60.65 -89.97 50.45
CA GLU A 236 61.21 -89.10 49.42
C GLU A 236 60.56 -89.34 48.04
N ILE A 237 60.21 -90.59 47.74
CA ILE A 237 59.51 -90.97 46.49
C ILE A 237 58.03 -90.52 46.53
N LEU A 238 57.38 -90.56 47.70
CA LEU A 238 55.99 -90.13 47.87
C LEU A 238 55.83 -88.60 47.92
N LEU A 239 56.82 -87.87 48.43
CA LEU A 239 56.79 -86.41 48.48
C LEU A 239 57.11 -85.75 47.15
N LYS A 240 57.76 -86.47 46.22
CA LYS A 240 58.12 -85.94 44.90
C LYS A 240 56.90 -85.50 44.05
N PRO A 241 55.85 -86.31 43.86
CA PRO A 241 54.65 -85.86 43.13
C PRO A 241 53.88 -84.75 43.87
N PHE A 242 53.96 -84.70 45.20
CA PHE A 242 53.35 -83.61 45.97
C PHE A 242 54.10 -82.29 45.79
N ARG A 243 55.44 -82.33 45.77
CA ARG A 243 56.30 -81.18 45.49
C ARG A 243 56.11 -80.67 44.07
N GLU A 244 56.03 -81.57 43.09
CA GLU A 244 55.77 -81.23 41.68
C GLU A 244 54.36 -80.62 41.49
N GLN A 245 53.33 -81.11 42.19
CA GLN A 245 51.99 -80.51 42.17
C GLN A 245 51.93 -79.15 42.87
N ILE A 246 52.63 -78.97 44.00
CA ILE A 246 52.76 -77.68 44.69
C ILE A 246 53.49 -76.68 43.80
N ASP A 247 54.60 -77.08 43.15
CA ASP A 247 55.35 -76.22 42.23
C ASP A 247 54.51 -75.85 40.99
N GLY A 248 53.73 -76.80 40.45
CA GLY A 248 52.78 -76.55 39.36
C GLY A 248 51.63 -75.62 39.77
N PHE A 249 51.10 -75.80 40.98
CA PHE A 249 50.05 -74.93 41.53
C PHE A 249 50.56 -73.52 41.80
N GLN A 250 51.76 -73.39 42.38
CA GLN A 250 52.40 -72.11 42.65
C GLN A 250 52.74 -71.38 41.35
N SER A 251 53.22 -72.09 40.32
CA SER A 251 53.43 -71.53 38.99
C SER A 251 52.12 -71.02 38.36
N ARG A 252 51.03 -71.78 38.50
CA ARG A 252 49.72 -71.38 37.96
C ARG A 252 49.12 -70.20 38.72
N ILE A 253 49.28 -70.14 40.04
CA ILE A 253 48.87 -68.97 40.84
C ILE A 253 49.65 -67.73 40.44
N ASN A 254 50.98 -67.84 40.30
CA ASN A 254 51.80 -66.71 39.90
C ASN A 254 51.43 -66.22 38.49
N ALA A 255 51.19 -67.13 37.55
CA ALA A 255 50.71 -66.79 36.20
C ALA A 255 49.36 -66.07 36.22
N ILE A 256 48.39 -66.54 37.02
CA ILE A 256 47.07 -65.90 37.18
C ILE A 256 47.21 -64.53 37.86
N HIS A 257 48.09 -64.41 38.85
CA HIS A 257 48.33 -63.14 39.54
C HIS A 257 49.00 -62.12 38.62
N ASP A 258 49.96 -62.54 37.80
CA ASP A 258 50.60 -61.72 36.79
C ASP A 258 49.62 -61.26 35.70
N GLU A 259 48.74 -62.17 35.23
CA GLU A 259 47.71 -61.85 34.24
C GLU A 259 46.65 -60.88 34.81
N SER A 260 46.25 -61.07 36.07
CA SER A 260 45.34 -60.18 36.77
C SER A 260 45.94 -58.80 37.06
N LEU A 261 47.23 -58.73 37.40
CA LEU A 261 47.98 -57.47 37.55
C LEU A 261 48.10 -56.73 36.21
N LYS A 262 48.35 -57.43 35.10
CA LYS A 262 48.32 -56.85 33.74
C LYS A 262 46.94 -56.33 33.36
N GLY A 263 45.88 -57.07 33.67
CA GLY A 263 44.50 -56.62 33.47
C GLY A 263 44.18 -55.34 34.26
N ASN A 264 44.54 -55.32 35.55
CA ASN A 264 44.29 -54.18 36.43
C ASN A 264 45.11 -52.93 36.05
N THR A 265 46.34 -53.09 35.57
CA THR A 265 47.17 -51.97 35.10
C THR A 265 46.63 -51.38 33.80
N THR A 266 46.18 -52.23 32.87
CA THR A 266 45.54 -51.79 31.62
C THR A 266 44.22 -51.06 31.90
N LEU A 267 43.40 -51.60 32.81
CA LEU A 267 42.14 -50.97 33.22
C LEU A 267 42.38 -49.61 33.92
N ASN A 268 43.37 -49.53 34.83
CA ASN A 268 43.74 -48.25 35.45
C ASN A 268 44.23 -47.22 34.44
N ALA A 269 44.97 -47.64 33.42
CA ALA A 269 45.42 -46.75 32.35
C ALA A 269 44.23 -46.21 31.54
N GLU A 270 43.27 -47.06 31.19
CA GLU A 270 42.08 -46.63 30.44
C GLU A 270 41.16 -45.73 31.28
N ILE A 271 40.98 -46.04 32.58
CA ILE A 271 40.24 -45.17 33.51
C ILE A 271 40.93 -43.81 33.66
N LYS A 272 42.26 -43.77 33.80
CA LYS A 272 43.00 -42.50 33.86
C LYS A 272 42.81 -41.68 32.59
N LYS A 273 42.87 -42.32 31.43
CA LYS A 273 42.65 -41.67 30.13
C LYS A 273 41.23 -41.09 30.01
N VAL A 274 40.21 -41.83 30.45
CA VAL A 274 38.82 -41.34 30.49
C VAL A 274 38.68 -40.16 31.47
N LEU A 275 39.32 -40.22 32.64
CA LEU A 275 39.31 -39.15 33.62
C LEU A 275 40.00 -37.88 33.09
N GLU A 276 41.12 -38.03 32.38
CA GLU A 276 41.87 -36.94 31.73
C GLU A 276 41.04 -36.28 30.61
N VAL A 277 40.34 -37.09 29.81
CA VAL A 277 39.39 -36.60 28.79
C VAL A 277 38.23 -35.86 29.44
N GLY A 278 37.67 -36.38 30.54
CA GLY A 278 36.59 -35.73 31.29
C GLY A 278 37.00 -34.39 31.90
N LEU A 279 38.21 -34.31 32.49
CA LEU A 279 38.77 -33.07 33.03
C LEU A 279 39.03 -32.04 31.93
N LYS A 280 39.63 -32.46 30.81
CA LYS A 280 39.88 -31.58 29.66
C LYS A 280 38.56 -31.06 29.06
N MET A 281 37.55 -31.92 28.95
CA MET A 281 36.22 -31.54 28.44
C MET A 281 35.48 -30.60 29.39
N GLY A 282 35.66 -30.77 30.71
CA GLY A 282 35.15 -29.84 31.72
C GLY A 282 35.81 -28.47 31.66
N ASP A 283 37.13 -28.41 31.50
CA ASP A 283 37.88 -27.17 31.33
C ASP A 283 37.57 -26.47 30.00
N ASP A 284 37.43 -27.21 28.89
CA ASP A 284 37.04 -26.68 27.59
C ASP A 284 35.61 -26.12 27.62
N ALA A 285 34.67 -26.80 28.29
CA ALA A 285 33.29 -26.32 28.49
C ALA A 285 33.22 -25.09 29.41
N SER A 286 34.06 -25.04 30.45
CA SER A 286 34.18 -23.89 31.36
C SER A 286 34.76 -22.67 30.63
N ASN A 287 35.85 -22.86 29.88
CA ASN A 287 36.46 -21.83 29.04
C ASN A 287 35.50 -21.35 27.95
N LEU A 288 34.73 -22.25 27.33
CA LEU A 288 33.68 -21.91 26.36
C LEU A 288 32.57 -21.06 27.00
N THR A 289 32.09 -21.45 28.19
CA THR A 289 31.04 -20.71 28.92
C THR A 289 31.51 -19.32 29.35
N SER A 290 32.76 -19.20 29.81
CA SER A 290 33.37 -17.93 30.17
C SER A 290 33.65 -17.05 28.95
N ALA A 291 34.06 -17.63 27.82
CA ALA A 291 34.27 -16.91 26.56
C ALA A 291 32.96 -16.39 25.94
N LEU A 292 31.85 -17.13 26.09
CA LEU A 292 30.52 -16.71 25.63
C LEU A 292 29.95 -15.57 26.49
N LYS A 293 30.20 -15.56 27.81
CA LYS A 293 29.67 -14.54 28.73
C LYS A 293 30.53 -13.27 28.85
N GLY A 294 31.84 -13.31 28.58
CA GLY A 294 32.79 -12.33 29.13
C GLY A 294 33.26 -11.16 28.26
N ASN A 295 33.38 -11.26 26.92
CA ASN A 295 34.07 -10.20 26.16
C ASN A 295 33.64 -10.11 24.68
N SER A 296 33.38 -8.90 24.18
CA SER A 296 32.95 -8.65 22.79
C SER A 296 33.99 -9.08 21.75
N GLN A 297 35.27 -9.09 22.13
CA GLN A 297 36.38 -9.49 21.26
C GLN A 297 36.55 -11.02 21.23
N GLN A 298 36.28 -11.73 22.32
CA GLN A 298 36.35 -13.20 22.39
C GLN A 298 35.16 -13.88 21.69
N ARG A 299 33.97 -13.26 21.73
CA ARG A 299 32.81 -13.72 20.93
C ARG A 299 33.02 -13.59 19.42
N GLY A 300 33.74 -12.55 18.98
CA GLY A 300 34.13 -12.40 17.58
C GLY A 300 35.03 -13.54 17.13
N ALA A 301 36.08 -13.82 17.89
CA ALA A 301 36.99 -14.94 17.63
C ALA A 301 36.27 -16.31 17.67
N TRP A 302 35.28 -16.48 18.53
CA TRP A 302 34.46 -17.70 18.57
C TRP A 302 33.54 -17.84 17.36
N GLY A 303 32.88 -16.75 16.93
CA GLY A 303 32.07 -16.74 15.71
C GLY A 303 32.92 -17.05 14.46
N GLU A 304 34.14 -16.52 14.40
CA GLU A 304 35.11 -16.83 13.34
C GLU A 304 35.56 -18.30 13.39
N ALA A 305 35.82 -18.86 14.58
CA ALA A 305 36.19 -20.26 14.75
C ALA A 305 35.05 -21.23 14.39
N GLN A 306 33.81 -20.88 14.73
CA GLN A 306 32.63 -21.65 14.34
C GLN A 306 32.43 -21.61 12.83
N LEU A 307 32.56 -20.44 12.20
CA LEU A 307 32.49 -20.30 10.74
C LEU A 307 33.58 -21.14 10.05
N LYS A 308 34.83 -21.08 10.53
CA LYS A 308 35.92 -21.94 10.04
C LYS A 308 35.55 -23.42 10.10
N ARG A 309 35.02 -23.86 11.25
CA ARG A 309 34.61 -25.26 11.45
C ARG A 309 33.45 -25.67 10.53
N THR A 310 32.48 -24.77 10.30
CA THR A 310 31.39 -25.01 9.34
C THR A 310 31.91 -25.17 7.91
N LEU A 311 32.88 -24.34 7.51
CA LEU A 311 33.52 -24.45 6.18
C LEU A 311 34.27 -25.78 6.04
N GLU A 312 35.07 -26.18 7.05
CA GLU A 312 35.78 -27.46 7.07
C GLU A 312 34.81 -28.66 7.02
N MET A 313 33.73 -28.64 7.80
CA MET A 313 32.70 -29.68 7.78
C MET A 313 31.95 -29.78 6.45
N SER A 314 31.84 -28.67 5.72
CA SER A 314 31.28 -28.65 4.36
C SER A 314 32.25 -29.20 3.29
N GLY A 315 33.47 -29.60 3.69
CA GLY A 315 34.49 -30.15 2.81
C GLY A 315 35.36 -29.10 2.12
N LEU A 316 35.31 -27.83 2.57
CA LEU A 316 36.18 -26.78 2.06
C LEU A 316 37.55 -26.87 2.74
N ILE A 317 38.62 -26.69 1.96
CA ILE A 317 40.01 -26.77 2.43
C ILE A 317 40.57 -25.35 2.51
N GLU A 318 41.17 -25.02 3.66
CA GLU A 318 41.85 -23.72 3.87
C GLU A 318 42.99 -23.53 2.84
N ASP A 319 43.22 -22.30 2.39
CA ASP A 319 44.16 -21.88 1.33
C ASP A 319 43.84 -22.38 -0.10
N ALA A 320 43.13 -23.50 -0.25
CA ALA A 320 42.69 -24.02 -1.55
C ALA A 320 41.30 -23.49 -1.95
N HIS A 321 40.32 -23.61 -1.06
CA HIS A 321 38.91 -23.26 -1.33
C HIS A 321 38.48 -21.98 -0.60
N TYR A 322 39.12 -21.62 0.52
CA TYR A 322 38.84 -20.36 1.21
C TYR A 322 40.08 -19.76 1.88
N GLU A 323 40.10 -18.44 2.04
CA GLU A 323 41.15 -17.69 2.73
C GLU A 323 40.54 -16.86 3.88
N ALA A 324 41.17 -16.92 5.06
CA ALA A 324 40.81 -16.10 6.22
C ALA A 324 41.55 -14.75 6.19
N GLN A 325 40.87 -13.66 6.54
CA GLN A 325 41.44 -12.30 6.70
C GLN A 325 42.13 -11.73 5.44
N SER A 326 41.51 -11.87 4.28
CA SER A 326 42.05 -11.29 3.05
C SER A 326 41.88 -9.77 3.04
N SER A 327 43.01 -9.05 3.01
CA SER A 327 43.04 -7.59 2.89
C SER A 327 43.13 -7.18 1.43
N PHE A 328 42.18 -6.39 0.96
CA PHE A 328 42.19 -5.89 -0.40
C PHE A 328 42.29 -4.37 -0.45
N LYS A 329 42.88 -3.85 -1.54
CA LYS A 329 42.89 -2.42 -1.82
C LYS A 329 41.75 -2.10 -2.79
N ASP A 330 40.89 -1.17 -2.38
CA ASP A 330 39.90 -0.58 -3.28
C ASP A 330 40.58 0.34 -4.32
N LEU A 331 39.88 0.71 -5.39
CA LEU A 331 40.35 1.65 -6.43
C LEU A 331 40.80 3.02 -5.86
N ALA A 332 40.28 3.38 -4.69
CA ALA A 332 40.67 4.59 -3.93
C ALA A 332 41.88 4.40 -2.98
N GLY A 333 42.54 3.23 -3.01
CA GLY A 333 43.73 2.93 -2.19
C GLY A 333 43.44 2.60 -0.72
N LYS A 334 42.17 2.55 -0.30
CA LYS A 334 41.76 2.22 1.06
C LYS A 334 41.78 0.70 1.26
N GLN A 335 42.43 0.24 2.34
CA GLN A 335 42.41 -1.18 2.71
C GLN A 335 41.02 -1.55 3.25
N LYS A 336 40.40 -2.58 2.67
CA LYS A 336 39.22 -3.26 3.19
C LYS A 336 39.66 -4.65 3.63
N GLN A 337 39.48 -4.97 4.91
CA GLN A 337 39.63 -6.33 5.43
C GLN A 337 38.26 -7.01 5.39
N THR A 338 38.23 -8.23 4.88
CA THR A 338 37.07 -9.13 4.93
C THR A 338 37.40 -10.33 5.81
N ASP A 339 36.41 -10.87 6.51
CA ASP A 339 36.63 -11.98 7.44
C ASP A 339 37.01 -13.26 6.70
N TYR A 340 36.24 -13.66 5.68
CA TYR A 340 36.54 -14.84 4.85
C TYR A 340 36.22 -14.63 3.37
N LEU A 341 37.05 -15.23 2.52
CA LEU A 341 36.89 -15.28 1.06
C LEU A 341 36.81 -16.73 0.59
N ILE A 342 35.71 -17.11 -0.06
CA ILE A 342 35.55 -18.43 -0.70
C ILE A 342 35.86 -18.32 -2.19
N LYS A 343 36.76 -19.17 -2.69
CA LYS A 343 37.10 -19.32 -4.11
C LYS A 343 36.16 -20.34 -4.74
N LEU A 344 35.49 -19.93 -5.81
CA LEU A 344 34.61 -20.78 -6.61
C LEU A 344 35.27 -21.09 -7.96
N PRO A 345 34.84 -22.17 -8.65
CA PRO A 345 35.17 -22.40 -10.05
C PRO A 345 34.84 -21.18 -10.93
N ASP A 346 35.56 -21.02 -12.04
CA ASP A 346 35.50 -19.85 -12.95
C ASP A 346 36.05 -18.53 -12.39
N GLU A 347 37.05 -18.57 -11.50
CA GLU A 347 37.67 -17.37 -10.89
C GLU A 347 36.67 -16.47 -10.14
N LYS A 348 35.59 -17.09 -9.63
CA LYS A 348 34.55 -16.41 -8.85
C LYS A 348 34.90 -16.42 -7.37
N HIS A 349 34.46 -15.37 -6.68
CA HIS A 349 34.80 -15.17 -5.27
C HIS A 349 33.57 -14.77 -4.47
N ILE A 350 33.32 -15.42 -3.34
CA ILE A 350 32.26 -15.04 -2.38
C ILE A 350 32.91 -14.49 -1.12
N ILE A 351 32.44 -13.34 -0.66
CA ILE A 351 32.87 -12.73 0.60
C ILE A 351 31.86 -13.07 1.68
N ILE A 352 32.36 -13.50 2.85
CA ILE A 352 31.60 -13.69 4.07
C ILE A 352 32.06 -12.64 5.08
N ASP A 353 31.12 -11.84 5.60
CA ASP A 353 31.32 -10.88 6.70
C ASP A 353 30.40 -11.30 7.85
N SER A 354 30.99 -11.55 9.02
CA SER A 354 30.31 -12.20 10.13
C SER A 354 30.34 -11.31 11.37
N LYS A 355 29.38 -10.39 11.53
CA LYS A 355 29.30 -9.64 12.79
C LYS A 355 27.94 -9.10 13.17
N VAL A 356 27.02 -9.99 13.54
CA VAL A 356 25.80 -9.58 14.24
C VAL A 356 25.97 -9.74 15.76
N SER A 357 25.76 -8.66 16.51
CA SER A 357 25.77 -8.67 17.97
C SER A 357 24.52 -9.38 18.51
N LEU A 358 24.70 -10.55 19.11
CA LEU A 358 23.62 -11.36 19.70
C LEU A 358 23.20 -10.92 21.11
N LEU A 359 23.71 -9.79 21.62
CA LEU A 359 23.40 -9.31 22.97
C LEU A 359 21.90 -9.11 23.22
N ALA A 360 21.19 -8.60 22.21
CA ALA A 360 19.75 -8.39 22.31
C ALA A 360 18.96 -9.70 22.20
N TYR A 361 19.47 -10.66 21.43
CA TYR A 361 18.89 -12.01 21.34
C TYR A 361 19.05 -12.77 22.66
N ASP A 362 20.25 -12.77 23.25
CA ASP A 362 20.52 -13.42 24.55
C ASP A 362 19.66 -12.84 25.69
N LYS A 363 19.50 -11.50 25.70
CA LYS A 363 18.57 -10.82 26.61
C LYS A 363 17.12 -11.23 26.40
N SER A 364 16.69 -11.48 25.16
CA SER A 364 15.33 -11.91 24.84
C SER A 364 15.05 -13.34 25.30
N VAL A 365 16.04 -14.24 25.19
CA VAL A 365 15.94 -15.64 25.64
C VAL A 365 16.01 -15.71 27.17
N SER A 366 16.81 -14.86 27.80
CA SER A 366 16.97 -14.79 29.25
C SER A 366 15.90 -13.95 29.97
N ALA A 367 14.92 -13.41 29.25
CA ALA A 367 13.89 -12.54 29.82
C ALA A 367 12.86 -13.34 30.64
N THR A 368 12.53 -12.85 31.83
CA THR A 368 11.53 -13.46 32.73
C THR A 368 10.11 -12.90 32.55
N ASN A 369 9.93 -11.87 31.71
CA ASN A 369 8.64 -11.24 31.44
C ASN A 369 8.51 -10.88 29.95
N GLU A 370 7.29 -10.99 29.40
CA GLU A 370 6.99 -10.76 27.97
C GLU A 370 7.34 -9.34 27.51
N GLU A 371 7.18 -8.32 28.36
CA GLU A 371 7.54 -6.94 28.00
C GLU A 371 9.05 -6.78 27.75
N VAL A 372 9.88 -7.41 28.58
CA VAL A 372 11.34 -7.37 28.45
C VAL A 372 11.80 -8.19 27.24
N GLN A 373 11.14 -9.32 26.98
CA GLN A 373 11.39 -10.15 25.80
C GLN A 373 11.09 -9.37 24.52
N ASN A 374 9.92 -8.72 24.43
CA ASN A 374 9.52 -7.97 23.24
C ASN A 374 10.44 -6.76 22.98
N LEU A 375 10.87 -6.06 24.03
CA LEU A 375 11.82 -4.95 23.90
C LEU A 375 13.18 -5.46 23.40
N ALA A 376 13.71 -6.53 23.98
CA ALA A 376 14.98 -7.12 23.58
C ALA A 376 14.94 -7.68 22.15
N MET A 377 13.82 -8.27 21.73
CA MET A 377 13.63 -8.74 20.36
C MET A 377 13.59 -7.58 19.35
N SER A 378 12.95 -6.46 19.70
CA SER A 378 12.94 -5.24 18.88
C SER A 378 14.35 -4.66 18.72
N GLU A 379 15.15 -4.64 19.79
CA GLU A 379 16.56 -4.25 19.74
C GLU A 379 17.39 -5.19 18.85
N HIS A 380 17.13 -6.50 18.89
CA HIS A 380 17.81 -7.48 18.04
C HIS A 380 17.51 -7.25 16.56
N VAL A 381 16.25 -7.09 16.20
CA VAL A 381 15.84 -6.80 14.81
C VAL A 381 16.49 -5.50 14.32
N LYS A 382 16.56 -4.47 15.16
CA LYS A 382 17.21 -3.20 14.82
C LYS A 382 18.71 -3.37 14.59
N ALA A 383 19.39 -4.16 15.43
CA ALA A 383 20.82 -4.44 15.30
C ALA A 383 21.14 -5.23 14.01
N VAL A 384 20.35 -6.25 13.70
CA VAL A 384 20.47 -7.03 12.46
C VAL A 384 20.27 -6.12 11.24
N LYS A 385 19.21 -5.30 11.25
CA LYS A 385 18.91 -4.39 10.14
C LYS A 385 20.03 -3.37 9.91
N SER A 386 20.55 -2.78 10.99
CA SER A 386 21.69 -1.86 10.89
C SER A 386 22.92 -2.53 10.26
N HIS A 387 23.19 -3.79 10.60
CA HIS A 387 24.33 -4.53 10.03
C HIS A 387 24.11 -4.86 8.55
N ILE A 388 22.86 -5.19 8.17
CA ILE A 388 22.49 -5.38 6.76
C ILE A 388 22.70 -4.09 5.97
N ASP A 389 22.26 -2.95 6.50
CA ASP A 389 22.42 -1.63 5.87
C ASP A 389 23.91 -1.26 5.75
N ASP A 390 24.70 -1.52 6.79
CA ASP A 390 26.16 -1.33 6.79
C ASP A 390 26.85 -2.21 5.73
N LEU A 391 26.46 -3.48 5.62
CA LEU A 391 26.97 -4.42 4.60
C LEU A 391 26.60 -3.99 3.18
N ALA A 392 25.35 -3.56 2.97
CA ALA A 392 24.89 -3.06 1.68
C ALA A 392 25.63 -1.80 1.25
N SER A 393 26.03 -0.95 2.20
CA SER A 393 26.84 0.25 1.93
C SER A 393 28.30 -0.07 1.54
N LYS A 394 28.81 -1.25 1.91
CA LYS A 394 30.15 -1.71 1.54
C LYS A 394 30.10 -2.32 0.14
N ASP A 395 30.37 -1.49 -0.86
CA ASP A 395 30.46 -1.93 -2.25
C ASP A 395 31.73 -2.78 -2.46
N TYR A 396 31.57 -4.10 -2.41
CA TYR A 396 32.62 -5.09 -2.70
C TYR A 396 32.68 -5.47 -4.19
N THR A 397 31.79 -4.92 -5.01
CA THR A 397 31.70 -5.21 -6.45
C THR A 397 32.81 -4.53 -7.24
N ASN A 398 33.47 -3.51 -6.67
CA ASN A 398 34.52 -2.71 -7.31
C ASN A 398 35.97 -3.06 -6.90
N LEU A 399 36.18 -4.23 -6.29
CA LEU A 399 37.50 -4.69 -5.87
C LEU A 399 38.34 -5.17 -7.07
N VAL A 400 39.52 -4.56 -7.26
CA VAL A 400 40.43 -4.85 -8.38
C VAL A 400 40.89 -6.31 -8.31
N GLY A 401 40.50 -7.11 -9.31
CA GLY A 401 40.94 -8.50 -9.48
C GLY A 401 39.94 -9.59 -9.08
N MET A 402 38.73 -9.25 -8.62
CA MET A 402 37.72 -10.25 -8.24
C MET A 402 36.48 -10.20 -9.16
N ARG A 403 36.10 -11.34 -9.74
CA ARG A 403 34.78 -11.55 -10.36
C ARG A 403 33.82 -12.09 -9.29
N SER A 404 33.47 -11.27 -8.31
CA SER A 404 32.52 -11.65 -7.26
C SER A 404 31.07 -11.50 -7.75
N PRO A 405 30.16 -12.43 -7.41
CA PRO A 405 28.72 -12.22 -7.58
C PRO A 405 28.24 -10.99 -6.80
N SER A 406 27.12 -10.38 -7.23
CA SER A 406 26.53 -9.17 -6.60
C SER A 406 25.86 -9.42 -5.23
N PHE A 407 26.40 -10.31 -4.39
CA PHE A 407 25.85 -10.59 -3.06
C PHE A 407 26.96 -10.91 -2.04
N VAL A 408 26.72 -10.54 -0.79
CA VAL A 408 27.57 -10.83 0.38
C VAL A 408 26.81 -11.80 1.29
N LEU A 409 27.51 -12.78 1.85
CA LEU A 409 26.92 -13.69 2.83
C LEU A 409 27.16 -13.16 4.24
N MET A 410 26.06 -12.95 4.99
CA MET A 410 26.11 -12.63 6.40
C MET A 410 26.01 -13.93 7.20
N PHE A 411 27.02 -14.23 8.01
CA PHE A 411 26.98 -15.37 8.93
C PHE A 411 26.47 -14.91 10.31
N MET A 412 25.45 -15.59 10.81
CA MET A 412 24.89 -15.39 12.15
C MET A 412 25.03 -16.71 12.92
N PRO A 413 25.91 -16.81 13.92
CA PRO A 413 26.01 -18.02 14.72
C PRO A 413 24.79 -18.10 15.64
N ILE A 414 23.87 -19.00 15.36
CA ILE A 414 22.70 -19.26 16.21
C ILE A 414 22.77 -20.74 16.61
N GLU A 415 23.17 -21.01 17.85
CA GLU A 415 23.04 -22.31 18.52
C GLU A 415 22.66 -22.08 19.98
#